data_AF-A0A7W0H669-F1
#
_entry.id   AF-A0A7W0H669-F1
#
_cell.length_a   1.000
_cell.length_b   1.000
_cell.length_c   1.000
_cell.angle_alpha   90.00
_cell.angle_beta   90.00
_cell.angle_gamma   90.00
#
_symmetry.space_group_name_H-M   'P 1'
#
loop_
_entity.id
_entity.type
_entity.pdbx_description
1 polymer ?
#
loop_
_entity_poly.entity_id
_entity_poly.type
_entity_poly.pdbx_seq_one_letter_code
_entity_poly.pdbx_strand_id
1 'polypeptide(L)' 'MSALVVSSYAPALGTGRAARSYGIVRALAAAGPVDLLHTRFGAPHPDPAYEALDGVRLHAVSNSRGARRGL' A
#
# COMPACT_ATOMS: atom_id res chain seq x y z
N MET A 1 -18.78 -4.47 -1.83
CA MET A 1 -18.11 -3.95 -0.61
C MET A 1 -16.92 -3.12 -1.08
N SER A 2 -16.67 -1.94 -0.51
CA SER A 2 -15.42 -1.19 -0.75
C SER A 2 -14.54 -1.26 0.50
N ALA A 3 -13.23 -1.29 0.33
CA ALA A 3 -12.28 -1.40 1.44
C ALA A 3 -11.20 -0.32 1.37
N LEU A 4 -10.77 0.16 2.55
CA LEU A 4 -9.61 1.01 2.72
C LEU A 4 -8.53 0.24 3.46
N VAL A 5 -7.34 0.15 2.86
CA VAL A 5 -6.15 -0.42 3.48
C VAL A 5 -5.16 0.71 3.75
N VAL A 6 -4.69 0.83 4.98
CA VAL A 6 -3.72 1.87 5.38
C VAL A 6 -2.40 1.24 5.79
N SER A 7 -1.30 1.71 5.19
CA SER A 7 0.04 1.24 5.47
C SER A 7 1.00 2.40 5.77
N SER A 8 1.81 2.25 6.82
CA SER A 8 2.91 3.18 7.11
C SER A 8 4.17 2.89 6.28
N TYR A 9 4.14 1.91 5.39
CA TYR A 9 5.21 1.50 4.49
C TYR A 9 4.73 1.54 3.05
N ALA A 10 5.65 1.83 2.13
CA ALA A 10 5.40 1.67 0.71
C ALA A 10 5.05 0.20 0.40
N PRO A 11 4.04 -0.06 -0.44
CA PRO A 11 3.68 -1.41 -0.87
C PRO A 11 4.74 -1.92 -1.87
N ALA A 12 5.86 -2.39 -1.34
CA ALA A 12 7.00 -2.90 -2.10
C ALA A 12 7.21 -4.40 -1.81
N LEU A 13 7.30 -5.26 -2.83
CA LEU A 13 7.59 -6.68 -2.64
C LEU A 13 9.10 -6.87 -2.43
N GLY A 14 9.53 -7.01 -1.18
CA GLY A 14 10.95 -7.22 -0.87
C GLY A 14 11.24 -7.90 0.47
N THR A 15 10.20 -8.21 1.26
CA THR A 15 10.30 -8.87 2.57
C THR A 15 9.09 -9.78 2.81
N GLY A 16 9.20 -10.78 3.69
CA GLY A 16 8.06 -11.69 3.99
C GLY A 16 6.78 -10.98 4.46
N ARG A 17 6.91 -9.82 5.12
CA ARG A 17 5.77 -8.96 5.50
C ARG A 17 5.05 -8.39 4.27
N ALA A 18 5.78 -8.05 3.22
CA ALA A 18 5.21 -7.50 1.99
C ALA A 18 4.32 -8.49 1.24
N ALA A 19 4.70 -9.78 1.24
CA ALA A 19 3.90 -10.83 0.61
C ALA A 19 2.52 -10.99 1.27
N ARG A 20 2.45 -10.83 2.60
CA ARG A 20 1.19 -10.89 3.35
C ARG A 20 0.27 -9.73 3.00
N SER A 21 0.78 -8.50 3.02
CA SER A 21 -0.01 -7.31 2.67
C SER A 21 -0.54 -7.39 1.24
N TYR A 22 0.28 -7.88 0.31
CA TYR A 22 -0.12 -8.07 -1.08
C TYR A 22 -1.27 -9.08 -1.21
N GLY A 23 -1.14 -10.24 -0.56
CA GLY A 23 -2.18 -11.26 -0.58
C GLY A 23 -3.53 -10.76 -0.04
N ILE A 24 -3.51 -9.96 1.03
CA ILE A 24 -4.72 -9.34 1.60
C ILE A 24 -5.35 -8.36 0.61
N VAL A 25 -4.55 -7.44 0.05
CA VAL A 25 -5.04 -6.43 -0.90
C VAL A 25 -5.63 -7.09 -2.14
N ARG A 26 -4.94 -8.09 -2.70
CA ARG A 26 -5.44 -8.89 -3.83
C ARG A 26 -6.77 -9.58 -3.50
N ALA A 27 -6.89 -10.21 -2.33
CA ALA A 27 -8.12 -10.90 -1.94
C ALA A 27 -9.29 -9.91 -1.75
N LEU A 28 -9.02 -8.73 -1.19
CA LEU A 28 -10.02 -7.68 -1.06
C LEU A 28 -10.44 -7.14 -2.43
N ALA A 29 -9.49 -6.93 -3.35
CA ALA A 29 -9.75 -6.47 -4.71
C ALA A 29 -10.66 -7.43 -5.50
N ALA A 30 -10.50 -8.74 -5.28
CA ALA A 30 -11.38 -9.75 -5.86
C ALA A 30 -12.84 -9.68 -5.32
N ALA A 31 -13.04 -9.12 -4.12
CA ALA A 31 -14.36 -8.93 -3.52
C ALA A 31 -14.98 -7.55 -3.79
N GLY A 32 -14.19 -6.59 -4.26
CA GLY A 32 -14.62 -5.24 -4.59
C GLY A 32 -13.49 -4.21 -4.58
N PRO A 33 -13.77 -2.94 -4.91
CA PRO A 33 -12.74 -1.92 -5.04
C PRO A 33 -12.01 -1.64 -3.73
N VAL A 34 -10.69 -1.43 -3.83
CA VAL A 34 -9.79 -1.15 -2.71
C VAL A 34 -9.04 0.15 -2.93
N ASP A 35 -9.12 1.04 -1.96
CA ASP A 35 -8.20 2.16 -1.83
C ASP A 35 -7.05 1.76 -0.89
N LEU A 36 -5.82 1.83 -1.37
CA LEU A 36 -4.62 1.54 -0.60
C LEU A 36 -3.86 2.84 -0.33
N LEU A 37 -4.01 3.35 0.89
CA LEU A 37 -3.31 4.52 1.39
C LEU A 37 -1.95 4.11 1.97
N HIS A 38 -0.88 4.72 1.48
CA HIS A 38 0.47 4.37 1.92
C HIS A 38 1.39 5.59 2.02
N THR A 39 2.41 5.50 2.88
CA THR A 39 3.55 6.41 2.82
C THR A 39 4.60 5.90 1.82
N ARG A 40 5.61 6.71 1.49
CA ARG A 40 6.77 6.29 0.70
C ARG A 40 7.93 5.77 1.56
N PHE A 41 7.64 5.25 2.75
CA PHE A 41 8.66 4.75 3.67
C PHE A 41 9.12 3.34 3.25
N GLY A 42 10.43 3.11 3.22
CA GLY A 42 11.04 1.82 2.85
C GLY A 42 11.25 1.60 1.35
N ALA A 43 10.49 2.28 0.47
CA ALA A 43 10.71 2.27 -0.98
C ALA A 43 10.17 3.57 -1.63
N PRO A 44 10.81 4.08 -2.70
CA PRO A 44 10.42 5.33 -3.35
C PRO A 44 9.11 5.21 -4.15
N HIS A 45 8.80 4.01 -4.65
CA HIS A 45 7.62 3.71 -5.46
C HIS A 45 6.98 2.39 -5.02
N PRO A 46 5.65 2.24 -5.17
CA PRO A 46 4.97 0.95 -5.11
C PRO A 46 5.60 -0.09 -6.04
N ASP A 47 5.47 -1.36 -5.68
CA ASP A 47 5.80 -2.44 -6.58
C ASP A 47 4.79 -2.51 -7.74
N PRO A 48 5.24 -2.71 -8.99
CA PRO A 48 4.35 -2.85 -10.16
C PRO A 48 3.28 -3.93 -9.99
N ALA A 49 3.52 -4.95 -9.16
CA ALA A 49 2.52 -5.98 -8.87
C ALA A 49 1.25 -5.43 -8.21
N TYR A 50 1.33 -4.34 -7.43
CA TYR A 50 0.15 -3.67 -6.88
C TYR A 50 -0.54 -2.81 -7.93
N GLU A 51 0.21 -2.17 -8.82
CA GLU A 51 -0.34 -1.37 -9.92
C GLU A 51 -1.08 -2.23 -10.94
N ALA A 52 -0.68 -3.49 -11.09
CA ALA A 52 -1.35 -4.47 -11.95
C ALA A 52 -2.62 -5.09 -11.34
N LEU A 53 -3.00 -4.76 -10.10
CA LEU A 53 -4.24 -5.27 -9.50
C LEU A 53 -5.44 -4.45 -9.97
N ASP A 54 -6.32 -5.09 -10.74
CA ASP A 54 -7.62 -4.51 -11.09
C ASP A 54 -8.43 -4.19 -9.83
N GLY A 55 -9.06 -3.02 -9.83
CA GLY A 55 -9.88 -2.56 -8.70
C GLY A 55 -9.09 -2.00 -7.51
N VAL A 56 -7.76 -1.88 -7.60
CA VAL A 56 -6.93 -1.23 -6.57
C VAL A 56 -6.55 0.18 -7.00
N ARG A 57 -6.70 1.16 -6.10
CA ARG A 57 -6.20 2.53 -6.27
C ARG A 57 -5.16 2.84 -5.21
N LEU A 58 -3.99 3.28 -5.64
CA LEU A 58 -2.87 3.61 -4.76
C LEU A 58 -2.88 5.10 -4.42
N HIS A 59 -2.85 5.42 -3.14
CA HIS A 59 -2.81 6.78 -2.62
C HIS A 59 -1.53 6.98 -1.82
N ALA A 60 -0.53 7.58 -2.45
CA ALA A 60 0.71 7.94 -1.76
C ALA A 60 0.49 9.23 -0.95
N VAL A 61 0.75 9.18 0.35
CA VAL A 61 0.69 10.35 1.24
C VAL A 61 2.03 10.63 1.91
N SER A 62 2.33 11.91 2.06
CA SER A 62 3.42 12.42 2.88
C SER A 62 2.86 12.91 4.22
N ASN A 63 3.67 12.83 5.28
CA ASN A 63 3.22 13.41 6.54
C ASN A 63 3.25 14.95 6.45
N SER A 64 2.23 15.60 7.01
CA SER A 64 2.16 17.07 7.00
C SER A 64 3.19 17.73 7.92
N ARG A 65 3.80 16.96 8.84
CA ARG A 65 4.72 17.46 9.88
C ARG A 65 6.20 17.14 9.63
N GLY A 66 6.55 16.60 8.46
CA GLY A 66 7.92 16.20 8.11
C GLY A 66 8.50 15.11 9.02
N ALA A 67 9.77 14.74 8.83
CA ALA A 67 10.46 13.67 9.55
C ALA A 67 10.62 13.85 11.08
N ARG A 68 9.99 14.85 11.71
CA ARG A 68 10.17 15.24 13.13
C ARG A 68 9.79 14.20 14.19
N ARG A 69 9.26 13.05 13.82
CA ARG A 69 8.92 11.96 14.76
C ARG A 69 9.37 10.57 14.28
N GLY A 70 10.42 10.49 13.47
CA GLY A 70 10.87 9.24 12.87
C GLY A 70 12.38 8.98 12.90
N LEU A 71 13.11 9.60 13.82
CA LEU A 71 14.45 9.14 14.23
C LEU A 71 14.37 8.73 15.70
#